data_AF-A0A9D9Y6C4-F1
#
_entry.id   AF-A0A9D9Y6C4-F1
#
_cell.length_a   1.000
_cell.length_b   1.000
_cell.length_c   1.000
_cell.angle_alpha   90.00
_cell.angle_beta   90.00
_cell.angle_gamma   90.00
#
_symmetry.space_group_name_H-M   'P 1'
#
loop_
_entity.id
_entity.type
_entity.pdbx_description
1 polymer ?
#
loop_
_entity_poly.entity_id
_entity_poly.type
_entity_poly.pdbx_seq_one_letter_code
_entity_poly.pdbx_strand_id
1 'polypeptide(L)'
;MTFAENLFIIVSVIVFIILVISVKKINWDKLGFSPKPLFNGWWQIILFNASIFALVQFTIVNKFLELPSWMVDKDPLFGLLLITFIQEIVFRSITISSLERFGKQKALWGSILIFVLFHLIAPYAWSSAGIIFAALTFVGGYFWGWHFLKFRNIYLLGISHFLVNLSFNFFIIQFLIK
;
A
#
# COMPACT_ATOMS: atom_id res chain seq x y z
N MET A 1 -20.84 -9.82 -7.32
CA MET A 1 -19.58 -10.16 -6.64
C MET A 1 -19.24 -11.62 -6.87
N THR A 2 -17.98 -11.90 -7.21
CA THR A 2 -17.48 -13.26 -7.44
C THR A 2 -17.19 -14.00 -6.12
N PHE A 3 -17.08 -15.33 -6.17
CA PHE A 3 -16.67 -16.14 -5.00
C PHE A 3 -15.32 -15.68 -4.43
N ALA A 4 -14.37 -15.34 -5.30
CA ALA A 4 -13.04 -14.91 -4.93
C ALA A 4 -13.06 -13.52 -4.23
N GLU A 5 -13.91 -12.60 -4.69
CA GLU A 5 -14.15 -11.31 -4.01
C GLU A 5 -14.76 -11.50 -2.61
N ASN A 6 -15.78 -12.37 -2.49
CA ASN A 6 -16.40 -12.66 -1.20
C ASN A 6 -15.40 -13.27 -0.21
N LEU A 7 -14.57 -14.23 -0.68
CA LEU A 7 -13.52 -14.84 0.13
C LEU A 7 -12.50 -13.81 0.59
N PHE A 8 -12.05 -12.94 -0.32
CA PHE A 8 -11.12 -11.85 0.01
C PHE A 8 -11.68 -10.93 1.09
N ILE A 9 -12.95 -10.52 0.99
CA ILE A 9 -13.60 -9.67 2.00
C ILE A 9 -13.66 -10.38 3.35
N ILE A 10 -14.10 -11.65 3.38
CA ILE A 10 -14.24 -12.41 4.63
C ILE A 10 -12.87 -12.55 5.33
N VAL A 11 -11.84 -12.98 4.59
CA VAL A 11 -10.49 -13.14 5.13
C VAL A 11 -9.94 -11.79 5.59
N SER A 12 -10.16 -10.72 4.83
CA SER A 12 -9.73 -9.38 5.20
C SER A 12 -10.36 -8.91 6.50
N VAL A 13 -11.66 -9.13 6.68
CA VAL A 13 -12.40 -8.80 7.91
C VAL A 13 -11.87 -9.62 9.09
N ILE A 14 -11.63 -10.93 8.91
CA ILE A 14 -11.08 -11.78 9.98
C ILE A 14 -9.69 -11.32 10.39
N VAL A 15 -8.79 -11.07 9.43
CA VAL A 15 -7.43 -10.56 9.70
C VAL A 15 -7.51 -9.22 10.42
N PHE A 16 -8.41 -8.33 9.99
CA PHE A 16 -8.62 -7.04 10.63
C PHE A 16 -9.10 -7.18 12.07
N ILE A 17 -10.09 -8.04 12.33
CA ILE A 17 -10.59 -8.33 13.68
C ILE A 17 -9.47 -8.90 14.55
N ILE A 18 -8.70 -9.86 14.06
CA ILE A 18 -7.57 -10.46 14.80
C ILE A 18 -6.53 -9.38 15.13
N LEU A 19 -6.18 -8.53 14.16
CA LEU A 19 -5.24 -7.43 14.39
C LEU A 19 -5.77 -6.50 15.47
N VAL A 20 -7.01 -6.01 15.36
CA VAL A 20 -7.62 -5.11 16.34
C VAL A 20 -7.66 -5.73 17.75
N ILE A 21 -8.08 -6.99 17.89
CA ILE A 21 -8.15 -7.69 19.19
C ILE A 21 -6.74 -7.92 19.78
N SER A 22 -5.75 -8.21 18.93
CA SER A 22 -4.37 -8.49 19.37
C SER A 22 -3.66 -7.26 19.94
N VAL A 23 -4.14 -6.05 19.64
CA VAL A 23 -3.59 -4.80 20.17
C VAL A 23 -4.25 -4.43 21.48
N LYS A 24 -3.81 -5.09 22.56
CA LYS A 24 -4.36 -4.87 23.92
C LYS A 24 -4.14 -3.46 24.50
N LYS A 25 -3.22 -2.66 23.94
CA LYS A 25 -2.96 -1.26 24.32
C LYS A 25 -2.42 -0.46 23.13
N ILE A 26 -3.27 0.37 22.53
CA ILE A 26 -2.86 1.30 21.46
C ILE A 26 -2.17 2.51 22.10
N ASN A 27 -0.91 2.76 21.73
CA ASN A 27 -0.27 4.02 22.03
C ASN A 27 -0.62 5.02 20.90
N TRP A 28 -1.59 5.90 21.19
CA TRP A 28 -2.12 6.88 20.24
C TRP A 28 -1.05 7.81 19.68
N ASP A 29 -0.02 8.14 20.47
CA ASP A 29 1.08 9.03 20.05
C ASP A 29 1.95 8.40 18.96
N LYS A 30 1.97 7.08 18.85
CA LYS A 30 2.78 6.34 17.86
C LYS A 30 2.05 6.11 16.53
N LEU A 31 0.76 6.38 16.46
CA LEU A 31 -0.07 6.12 15.28
C LEU A 31 0.23 7.05 14.10
N GLY A 32 0.94 8.16 14.33
CA GLY A 32 1.35 9.08 13.27
C GLY A 32 0.26 10.02 12.77
N PHE A 33 -0.79 10.22 13.57
CA PHE A 33 -1.77 11.30 13.40
C PHE A 33 -1.22 12.66 13.86
N SER A 34 -0.16 12.67 14.68
CA SER A 34 0.57 13.87 15.12
C SER A 34 2.02 13.81 14.60
N PRO A 35 2.24 14.06 13.29
CA PRO A 35 3.55 13.84 12.67
C PRO A 35 4.61 14.81 13.17
N LYS A 36 5.88 14.42 12.97
CA LYS A 36 6.99 15.39 12.90
C LYS A 36 6.69 16.43 11.81
N PRO A 37 7.35 17.61 11.79
CA PRO A 37 7.01 18.72 10.89
C PRO A 37 6.71 18.24 9.47
N LEU A 38 5.55 18.65 8.94
CA LEU A 38 4.95 18.08 7.73
C LEU A 38 5.94 17.99 6.56
N PHE A 39 6.85 18.95 6.40
CA PHE A 39 7.84 19.00 5.32
C PHE A 39 8.94 17.93 5.40
N ASN A 40 9.13 17.29 6.55
CA ASN A 40 10.11 16.22 6.70
C ASN A 40 9.63 14.94 6.02
N GLY A 41 10.43 14.41 5.10
CA GLY A 41 10.13 13.15 4.43
C GLY A 41 9.54 13.29 3.02
N TRP A 42 9.18 14.51 2.57
CA TRP A 42 8.53 14.71 1.27
C TRP A 42 9.42 14.35 0.09
N TRP A 43 10.70 14.72 0.12
CA TRP A 43 11.58 14.44 -1.01
C TRP A 43 11.74 12.94 -1.24
N GLN A 44 11.75 12.12 -0.17
CA GLN A 44 11.79 10.66 -0.28
C GLN A 44 10.53 10.14 -0.93
N ILE A 45 9.36 10.66 -0.53
CA ILE A 45 8.06 10.28 -1.11
C ILE A 45 8.01 10.66 -2.58
N ILE A 46 8.37 11.89 -2.92
CA ILE A 46 8.38 12.38 -4.31
C ILE A 46 9.29 11.49 -5.16
N LEU A 47 10.51 11.23 -4.70
CA LEU A 47 11.47 10.38 -5.42
C LEU A 47 10.93 8.95 -5.60
N PHE A 48 10.38 8.37 -4.53
CA PHE A 48 9.80 7.03 -4.58
C PHE A 48 8.62 6.96 -5.56
N ASN A 49 7.66 7.86 -5.44
CA ASN A 49 6.49 7.93 -6.31
C ASN A 49 6.86 8.18 -7.77
N ALA A 50 7.81 9.08 -8.04
CA ALA A 50 8.29 9.32 -9.41
C ALA A 50 8.97 8.08 -9.99
N SER A 51 9.77 7.36 -9.19
CA SER A 51 10.44 6.13 -9.61
C SER A 51 9.45 5.01 -9.92
N ILE A 52 8.45 4.80 -9.04
CA ILE A 52 7.40 3.80 -9.26
C ILE A 52 6.55 4.18 -10.48
N PHE A 53 6.16 5.44 -10.62
CA PHE A 53 5.41 5.91 -11.77
C PHE A 53 6.17 5.65 -13.08
N ALA A 54 7.44 6.05 -13.15
CA ALA A 54 8.27 5.81 -14.33
C ALA A 54 8.40 4.31 -14.65
N LEU A 55 8.65 3.48 -13.63
CA LEU A 55 8.79 2.03 -13.78
C LEU A 55 7.49 1.39 -14.30
N VAL A 56 6.35 1.72 -13.69
CA VAL A 56 5.03 1.21 -14.09
C VAL A 56 4.72 1.61 -15.52
N GLN A 57 4.85 2.90 -15.85
CA GLN A 57 4.58 3.39 -17.20
C GLN A 57 5.52 2.77 -18.24
N PHE A 58 6.82 2.63 -17.94
CA PHE A 58 7.77 1.96 -18.83
C PHE A 58 7.41 0.50 -19.09
N THR A 59 7.03 -0.24 -18.03
CA THR A 59 6.66 -1.66 -18.11
C THR A 59 5.41 -1.86 -18.96
N ILE A 60 4.46 -0.95 -18.81
CA ILE A 60 3.22 -0.92 -19.57
C ILE A 60 3.45 -0.57 -21.06
N VAL A 61 4.19 0.51 -21.35
CA VAL A 61 4.44 0.99 -22.73
C VAL A 61 5.17 -0.06 -23.57
N ASN A 62 6.11 -0.79 -22.95
CA ASN A 62 6.87 -1.85 -23.62
C ASN A 62 6.14 -3.21 -23.60
N LYS A 63 4.89 -3.27 -23.13
CA LYS A 63 4.09 -4.51 -23.03
C LYS A 63 4.77 -5.63 -22.22
N PHE A 64 5.62 -5.27 -21.26
CA PHE A 64 6.18 -6.23 -20.31
C PHE A 64 5.14 -6.70 -19.29
N LEU A 65 4.09 -5.90 -19.06
CA LEU A 65 2.92 -6.27 -18.29
C LEU A 65 1.65 -5.98 -19.09
N GLU A 66 0.79 -6.99 -19.20
CA GLU A 66 -0.62 -6.79 -19.54
C GLU A 66 -1.40 -6.64 -18.24
N LEU A 67 -1.91 -5.43 -18.01
CA LEU A 67 -2.78 -5.18 -16.86
C LEU A 67 -4.17 -5.79 -17.12
N PRO A 68 -4.78 -6.45 -16.12
CA PRO A 68 -6.17 -6.86 -16.20
C PRO A 68 -7.09 -5.67 -16.52
N SER A 69 -8.16 -5.88 -17.29
CA SER A 69 -9.07 -4.81 -17.71
C SER A 69 -9.63 -3.99 -16.54
N TRP A 70 -9.95 -4.66 -15.44
CA TRP A 70 -10.49 -4.02 -14.23
C TRP A 70 -9.48 -3.14 -13.48
N MET A 71 -8.16 -3.27 -13.72
CA MET A 71 -7.14 -2.33 -13.20
C MET A 71 -6.99 -1.07 -14.08
N VAL A 72 -7.48 -1.15 -15.32
CA VAL A 72 -7.53 -0.03 -16.27
C VAL A 72 -8.90 0.67 -16.18
N ASP A 73 -9.91 -0.03 -15.67
CA ASP A 73 -11.19 0.55 -15.31
C ASP A 73 -11.00 1.56 -14.17
N LYS A 74 -11.44 2.79 -14.41
CA LYS A 74 -11.21 3.92 -13.51
C LYS A 74 -11.97 3.69 -12.20
N ASP A 75 -11.27 3.20 -11.18
CA ASP A 75 -11.79 3.20 -9.81
C ASP A 75 -12.24 4.63 -9.45
N PRO A 76 -13.38 4.79 -8.75
CA PRO A 76 -13.78 6.08 -8.22
C PRO A 76 -12.65 6.66 -7.35
N LEU A 77 -12.11 7.81 -7.74
CA LEU A 77 -10.93 8.43 -7.09
C LEU A 77 -11.09 8.54 -5.57
N PHE A 78 -12.30 8.86 -5.11
CA PHE A 78 -12.61 8.95 -3.68
C PHE A 78 -12.55 7.59 -2.98
N GLY A 79 -13.08 6.53 -3.59
CA GLY A 79 -13.00 5.17 -3.05
C GLY A 79 -11.55 4.69 -2.96
N LEU A 80 -10.75 4.96 -3.99
CA LEU A 80 -9.33 4.63 -4.04
C LEU A 80 -8.52 5.39 -2.98
N LEU A 81 -8.80 6.67 -2.78
CA LEU A 81 -8.19 7.47 -1.72
C LEU A 81 -8.56 6.92 -0.34
N LEU A 82 -9.83 6.61 -0.11
CA LEU A 82 -10.29 6.09 1.17
C LEU A 82 -9.65 4.74 1.51
N ILE A 83 -9.62 3.79 0.56
CA ILE A 83 -9.05 2.46 0.82
C ILE A 83 -7.55 2.52 1.07
N THR A 84 -6.80 3.37 0.35
CA THR A 84 -5.36 3.53 0.56
C THR A 84 -5.06 4.13 1.93
N PHE A 85 -5.83 5.11 2.39
CA PHE A 85 -5.72 5.63 3.76
C PHE A 85 -6.05 4.59 4.82
N ILE A 86 -7.13 3.81 4.64
CA ILE A 86 -7.48 2.72 5.56
C ILE A 86 -6.32 1.73 5.64
N GLN A 87 -5.81 1.26 4.50
CA GLN A 87 -4.68 0.33 4.48
C GLN A 87 -3.46 0.87 5.21
N GLU A 88 -3.07 2.13 4.99
CA GLU A 88 -1.94 2.71 5.72
C GLU A 88 -2.21 2.78 7.23
N ILE A 89 -3.42 3.15 7.67
CA ILE A 89 -3.78 3.14 9.10
C ILE A 89 -3.67 1.72 9.68
N VAL A 90 -4.17 0.70 8.99
CA VAL A 90 -4.12 -0.69 9.47
C VAL A 90 -2.68 -1.19 9.54
N PHE A 91 -1.94 -1.11 8.44
CA PHE A 91 -0.65 -1.77 8.31
C PHE A 91 0.52 -0.94 8.84
N ARG A 92 0.42 0.39 8.86
CA ARG A 92 1.44 1.26 9.45
C ARG A 92 1.06 1.68 10.85
N SER A 93 -0.02 2.45 11.00
CA SER A 93 -0.35 3.03 12.30
C SER A 93 -0.58 1.94 13.35
N ILE A 94 -1.49 1.00 13.10
CA ILE A 94 -1.85 -0.02 14.09
C ILE A 94 -0.78 -1.11 14.14
N THR A 95 -0.47 -1.75 13.01
CA THR A 95 0.39 -2.94 12.99
C THR A 95 1.84 -2.63 13.39
N ILE A 96 2.49 -1.60 12.81
CA ILE A 96 3.88 -1.28 13.18
C ILE A 96 3.95 -0.83 14.65
N SER A 97 3.08 0.08 15.09
CA SER A 97 3.11 0.55 16.48
C SER A 97 2.92 -0.56 17.50
N SER A 98 2.14 -1.59 17.15
CA SER A 98 1.91 -2.76 18.02
C SER A 98 3.10 -3.70 18.07
N LEU A 99 3.78 -3.90 16.92
CA LEU A 99 4.95 -4.77 16.82
C LEU A 99 6.23 -4.09 17.33
N GLU A 100 6.26 -2.77 17.44
CA GLU A 100 7.42 -2.01 17.91
C GLU A 100 7.91 -2.38 19.30
N ARG A 101 7.06 -2.96 20.15
CA ARG A 101 7.45 -3.54 21.44
C ARG A 101 8.52 -4.63 21.31
N PHE A 102 8.63 -5.25 20.14
CA PHE A 102 9.64 -6.26 19.82
C PHE A 102 10.88 -5.68 19.09
N GLY A 103 10.90 -4.37 18.83
CA GLY A 103 11.97 -3.65 18.14
C GLY A 103 11.54 -3.13 16.76
N LYS A 104 12.05 -1.95 16.37
CA LYS A 104 11.66 -1.25 15.13
C LYS A 104 11.88 -2.08 13.87
N GLN A 105 13.01 -2.78 13.77
CA GLN A 105 13.32 -3.60 12.60
C GLN A 105 12.38 -4.82 12.48
N LYS A 106 12.06 -5.46 13.61
CA LYS A 106 11.10 -6.57 13.64
C LYS A 106 9.68 -6.09 13.31
N ALA A 107 9.31 -4.90 13.79
CA ALA A 107 8.04 -4.27 13.46
C ALA A 107 7.89 -3.94 11.98
N LEU A 108 8.97 -3.41 11.36
CA LEU A 108 9.03 -3.16 9.92
C LEU A 108 8.81 -4.46 9.14
N TRP A 109 9.64 -5.47 9.38
CA TRP A 109 9.54 -6.75 8.67
C TRP A 109 8.22 -7.46 8.91
N GLY A 110 7.73 -7.49 10.15
CA GLY A 110 6.43 -8.08 10.46
C GLY A 110 5.27 -7.39 9.74
N SER A 111 5.25 -6.06 9.71
CA SER A 111 4.25 -5.28 8.97
C SER A 111 4.30 -5.56 7.46
N ILE A 112 5.50 -5.61 6.87
CA ILE A 112 5.66 -5.91 5.43
C ILE A 112 5.15 -7.30 5.10
N LEU A 113 5.53 -8.31 5.89
CA LEU A 113 5.08 -9.69 5.67
C LEU A 113 3.56 -9.80 5.76
N ILE A 114 2.95 -9.21 6.79
CA ILE A 114 1.49 -9.19 6.94
C ILE A 114 0.83 -8.48 5.75
N PHE A 115 1.37 -7.34 5.32
CA PHE A 115 0.85 -6.56 4.19
C PHE A 115 0.91 -7.34 2.88
N VAL A 116 2.03 -7.99 2.58
CA VAL A 116 2.20 -8.79 1.35
C VAL A 116 1.31 -10.03 1.40
N LEU A 117 1.27 -10.76 2.52
CA LEU A 117 0.40 -11.93 2.67
C LEU A 117 -1.07 -11.56 2.47
N PHE A 118 -1.49 -10.40 2.96
CA PHE A 118 -2.84 -9.87 2.72
C PHE A 118 -3.13 -9.67 1.22
N HIS A 119 -2.16 -9.15 0.47
CA HIS A 119 -2.31 -8.91 -0.98
C HIS A 119 -2.27 -10.21 -1.79
N LEU A 120 -1.57 -11.24 -1.33
CA LEU A 120 -1.52 -12.56 -2.00
C LEU A 120 -2.86 -13.30 -1.96
N ILE A 121 -3.76 -12.95 -1.05
CA ILE A 121 -5.12 -13.51 -0.97
C ILE A 121 -6.04 -12.88 -2.02
N ALA A 122 -5.69 -11.69 -2.51
CA ALA A 122 -6.52 -11.01 -3.49
C ALA A 122 -6.48 -11.72 -4.85
N PRO A 123 -7.62 -11.83 -5.58
CA PRO A 123 -7.69 -12.60 -6.82
C PRO A 123 -6.68 -12.16 -7.89
N TYR A 124 -6.29 -10.88 -7.91
CA TYR A 124 -5.31 -10.36 -8.85
C TYR A 124 -3.91 -10.96 -8.68
N ALA A 125 -3.57 -11.40 -7.48
CA ALA A 125 -2.28 -12.01 -7.18
C ALA A 125 -2.14 -13.42 -7.77
N TRP A 126 -3.21 -14.01 -8.30
CA TRP A 126 -3.21 -15.37 -8.86
C TRP A 126 -3.00 -15.39 -10.38
N SER A 127 -2.74 -14.22 -10.97
CA SER A 127 -2.36 -14.08 -12.38
C SER A 127 -0.84 -14.13 -12.55
N SER A 128 -0.37 -14.26 -13.80
CA SER A 128 1.06 -14.09 -14.13
C SER A 128 1.62 -12.71 -13.72
N ALA A 129 0.77 -11.67 -13.72
CA ALA A 129 1.12 -10.35 -13.21
C ALA A 129 1.21 -10.30 -11.67
N GLY A 130 0.64 -11.28 -10.97
CA GLY A 130 0.55 -11.34 -9.51
C GLY A 130 1.90 -11.33 -8.79
N ILE A 131 2.93 -11.96 -9.36
CA ILE A 131 4.29 -11.94 -8.81
C ILE A 131 4.88 -10.52 -8.84
N ILE A 132 4.65 -9.79 -9.92
CA ILE A 132 5.16 -8.42 -10.07
C ILE A 132 4.42 -7.49 -9.10
N PHE A 133 3.10 -7.65 -8.95
CA PHE A 133 2.33 -6.94 -7.94
C PHE A 133 2.79 -7.26 -6.52
N ALA A 134 3.09 -8.52 -6.21
CA ALA A 134 3.62 -8.91 -4.89
C ALA A 134 4.99 -8.28 -4.63
N ALA A 135 5.88 -8.25 -5.63
CA ALA A 135 7.19 -7.60 -5.53
C ALA A 135 7.05 -6.08 -5.31
N LEU A 136 6.16 -5.41 -6.05
CA LEU A 136 5.88 -3.97 -5.87
C LEU A 136 5.25 -3.69 -4.50
N THR A 137 4.33 -4.56 -4.05
CA THR A 137 3.72 -4.49 -2.72
C THR A 137 4.77 -4.65 -1.62
N PHE A 138 5.75 -5.53 -1.81
CA PHE A 138 6.86 -5.72 -0.87
C PHE A 138 7.76 -4.47 -0.81
N VAL A 139 8.17 -3.94 -1.96
CA VAL A 139 9.03 -2.74 -2.05
C VAL A 139 8.33 -1.51 -1.48
N GLY A 140 7.08 -1.26 -1.90
CA GLY A 140 6.25 -0.17 -1.37
C GLY A 140 5.98 -0.34 0.12
N GLY A 141 5.65 -1.57 0.54
CA GLY A 141 5.44 -1.90 1.93
C GLY A 141 6.67 -1.61 2.81
N TYR A 142 7.86 -1.97 2.32
CA TYR A 142 9.11 -1.67 3.01
C TYR A 142 9.36 -0.17 3.11
N PHE A 143 9.25 0.55 1.99
CA PHE A 143 9.48 1.98 1.94
C PHE A 143 8.53 2.76 2.87
N TRP A 144 7.22 2.50 2.78
CA TRP A 144 6.22 3.16 3.63
C TRP A 144 6.39 2.79 5.10
N GLY A 145 6.73 1.53 5.41
CA GLY A 145 7.01 1.11 6.79
C GLY A 145 8.24 1.81 7.39
N TRP A 146 9.33 1.89 6.64
CA TRP A 146 10.53 2.60 7.04
C TRP A 146 10.26 4.09 7.25
N HIS A 147 9.54 4.71 6.31
CA HIS A 147 9.19 6.11 6.35
C HIS A 147 8.31 6.42 7.56
N PHE A 148 7.30 5.58 7.82
CA PHE A 148 6.44 5.67 9.01
C PHE A 148 7.25 5.65 10.31
N LEU A 149 8.17 4.70 10.47
CA LEU A 149 9.00 4.58 11.66
C LEU A 149 9.90 5.80 11.90
N LYS A 150 10.30 6.48 10.83
CA LYS A 150 11.18 7.66 10.88
C LYS A 150 10.42 8.96 11.16
N PHE A 151 9.29 9.17 10.47
CA PHE A 151 8.59 10.45 10.41
C PHE A 151 7.23 10.48 11.09
N ARG A 152 6.59 9.31 11.30
CA ARG A 152 5.25 9.17 11.90
C ARG A 152 4.20 10.02 11.20
N ASN A 153 4.17 9.99 9.87
CA ASN A 153 3.24 10.79 9.09
C ASN A 153 2.31 9.92 8.26
N ILE A 154 1.15 9.60 8.80
CA ILE A 154 0.19 8.72 8.12
C ILE A 154 -0.43 9.38 6.89
N TYR A 155 -0.63 10.70 6.93
CA TYR A 155 -1.25 11.45 5.83
C TYR A 155 -0.38 11.41 4.58
N LEU A 156 0.93 11.62 4.76
CA LEU A 156 1.88 11.58 3.66
C LEU A 156 2.01 10.18 3.05
N LEU A 157 1.90 9.12 3.86
CA LEU A 157 1.88 7.74 3.36
C LEU A 157 0.59 7.42 2.61
N GLY A 158 -0.57 7.86 3.11
CA GLY A 158 -1.84 7.71 2.40
C GLY A 158 -1.81 8.37 1.02
N ILE A 159 -1.27 9.59 0.93
CA ILE A 159 -1.07 10.30 -0.35
C ILE A 159 -0.09 9.53 -1.24
N SER A 160 1.05 9.10 -0.70
CA SER A 160 2.05 8.33 -1.46
C SER A 160 1.46 7.04 -2.04
N HIS A 161 0.71 6.28 -1.24
CA HIS A 161 0.05 5.05 -1.66
C HIS A 161 -1.02 5.33 -2.72
N PHE A 162 -1.87 6.34 -2.51
CA PHE A 162 -2.84 6.78 -3.50
C PHE A 162 -2.18 7.10 -4.85
N LEU A 163 -1.09 7.87 -4.86
CA LEU A 163 -0.35 8.21 -6.07
C LEU A 163 0.28 6.99 -6.75
N VAL A 164 0.76 5.99 -5.99
CA VAL A 164 1.22 4.72 -6.55
C VAL A 164 0.06 4.00 -7.24
N ASN A 165 -1.12 3.91 -6.62
CA ASN A 165 -2.27 3.26 -7.24
C ASN A 165 -2.76 4.01 -8.49
N LEU A 166 -2.69 5.34 -8.50
CA LEU A 166 -2.98 6.14 -9.70
C LEU A 166 -2.02 5.82 -10.86
N SER A 167 -0.77 5.46 -10.58
CA SER A 167 0.20 5.10 -11.63
C SER A 167 -0.20 3.87 -12.44
N PHE A 168 -1.04 2.98 -11.88
CA PHE A 168 -1.61 1.83 -12.57
C PHE A 168 -2.93 2.17 -13.27
N ASN A 169 -3.79 2.96 -12.61
CA ASN A 169 -5.13 3.29 -13.09
C ASN A 169 -5.14 4.32 -14.24
N PHE A 170 -4.17 5.23 -14.29
CA PHE A 170 -4.15 6.32 -15.27
C PHE A 170 -2.97 6.18 -16.23
N PHE A 171 -3.25 5.66 -17.42
CA PHE A 171 -2.37 5.75 -18.57
C PHE A 171 -2.28 7.21 -19.05
N ILE A 172 -1.15 7.87 -18.80
CA ILE A 172 -0.90 9.21 -19.37
C ILE A 172 -0.28 9.09 -20.77
N ILE A 173 0.49 8.03 -21.05
CA ILE A 173 1.37 8.00 -22.23
C ILE A 173 0.66 7.60 -23.53
N GLN A 174 -0.45 6.85 -23.50
CA GLN A 174 -1.19 6.53 -24.72
C GLN A 174 -1.86 7.75 -25.38
N PHE A 175 -2.04 8.85 -24.65
CA PHE A 175 -2.58 10.11 -25.20
C PHE A 175 -1.54 10.95 -25.93
N LEU A 176 -0.25 10.70 -25.70
CA LEU A 176 0.86 11.48 -26.28
C LEU A 176 1.51 10.79 -27.49
N ILE A 177 1.19 9.51 -27.74
CA ILE A 177 1.74 8.70 -28.83
C ILE A 177 0.60 8.19 -29.74
N LYS A 178 -0.37 9.06 -30.01
CA LYS A 178 -1.30 8.89 -31.14
C LYS A 178 -1.09 10.02 -32.13
#